data_AF-A0A5C8AR64-F1
#
_entry.id   AF-A0A5C8AR64-F1
#
_cell.length_a   1.000
_cell.length_b   1.000
_cell.length_c   1.000
_cell.angle_alpha   90.00
_cell.angle_beta   90.00
_cell.angle_gamma   90.00
#
_symmetry.space_group_name_H-M   'P 1'
#
loop_
_entity.id
_entity.type
_entity.pdbx_description
1 polymer ?
#
loop_
_entity_poly.entity_id
_entity_poly.type
_entity_poly.pdbx_seq_one_letter_code
_entity_poly.pdbx_strand_id
1 'polypeptide(L)'
;MTMRHILQMNQSKRLVSVGISSALLGFFLSSPVMAQTSSPVAPLQDSASNKASNKKSSKPVSVNGIAVVVGDEAITNLELNDRINAIERSLKAQGTTPPDRAEIKKQVLERMIIDRLQIQLAKEQGMRIDDLMLD
;
A
#
# COMPACT_ATOMS: atom_id res chain seq x y z
N MET A 1 3.27 -47.74 34.42
CA MET A 1 2.36 -46.85 33.66
C MET A 1 2.86 -45.42 33.87
N THR A 2 4.09 -45.10 33.48
CA THR A 2 4.57 -44.81 32.11
C THR A 2 4.01 -43.48 31.59
N MET A 3 4.88 -42.47 31.61
CA MET A 3 4.94 -41.29 30.75
C MET A 3 3.68 -40.44 30.56
N ARG A 4 3.79 -39.15 30.91
CA ARG A 4 4.17 -38.15 29.88
C ARG A 4 4.69 -36.87 30.52
N HIS A 5 5.97 -36.70 30.28
CA HIS A 5 6.75 -35.48 30.40
C HIS A 5 6.40 -34.59 29.20
N ILE A 6 5.70 -33.46 29.40
CA ILE A 6 5.73 -32.26 28.56
C ILE A 6 5.34 -31.08 29.45
N LEU A 7 6.33 -30.34 29.94
CA LEU A 7 6.33 -28.87 29.84
C LEU A 7 7.76 -28.38 30.01
N GLN A 8 8.61 -28.82 29.09
CA GLN A 8 9.95 -28.27 28.93
C GLN A 8 9.82 -26.96 28.13
N MET A 9 10.39 -25.90 28.69
CA MET A 9 11.08 -24.83 27.96
C MET A 9 10.26 -23.91 27.04
N ASN A 10 9.85 -22.76 27.58
CA ASN A 10 9.95 -21.52 26.83
C ASN A 10 10.65 -20.43 27.66
N GLN A 11 11.94 -20.66 27.91
CA GLN A 11 12.88 -19.64 28.38
C GLN A 11 13.27 -18.76 27.19
N SER A 12 12.46 -17.77 26.86
CA SER A 12 12.89 -16.66 26.01
C SER A 12 13.09 -15.42 26.88
N LYS A 13 14.20 -15.42 27.64
CA LYS A 13 14.88 -14.19 28.05
C LYS A 13 15.28 -13.42 26.80
N ARG A 14 14.53 -12.39 26.47
CA ARG A 14 14.95 -11.32 25.55
C ARG A 14 14.72 -9.98 26.26
N LEU A 15 15.46 -9.78 27.35
CA LEU A 15 15.81 -8.44 27.82
C LEU A 15 16.72 -7.85 26.75
N VAL A 16 16.16 -7.05 25.86
CA VAL A 16 16.93 -6.18 24.98
C VAL A 16 16.67 -4.76 25.43
N SER A 17 17.61 -4.24 26.22
CA SER A 17 17.74 -2.83 26.55
C SER A 17 18.08 -2.05 25.27
N VAL A 18 17.15 -1.25 24.77
CA VAL A 18 17.42 -0.27 23.71
C VAL A 18 17.27 1.11 24.34
N GLY A 19 18.40 1.70 24.71
CA GLY A 19 18.51 3.13 24.97
C GLY A 19 18.74 3.84 23.63
N ILE A 20 17.74 4.55 23.13
CA ILE A 20 17.91 5.49 22.02
C ILE A 20 18.18 6.84 22.65
N SER A 21 19.45 7.22 22.59
CA SER A 21 19.93 8.55 22.97
C SER A 21 19.46 9.57 21.92
N SER A 22 18.92 10.66 22.43
CA SER A 22 18.43 11.83 21.71
C SER A 22 19.56 12.61 21.02
N ALA A 23 19.37 13.00 19.75
CA ALA A 23 20.03 14.15 19.13
C ALA A 23 19.17 14.60 17.93
N LEU A 24 18.24 15.53 18.08
CA LEU A 24 18.41 16.99 18.00
C LEU A 24 19.01 17.51 16.66
N LEU A 25 18.12 18.18 15.92
CA LEU A 25 18.29 19.51 15.29
C LEU A 25 18.87 19.65 13.87
N GLY A 26 18.03 20.28 13.03
CA GLY A 26 18.41 21.28 12.02
C GLY A 26 18.76 20.74 10.64
N PHE A 27 18.56 21.44 9.52
CA PHE A 27 18.12 22.80 9.21
C PHE A 27 18.18 22.90 7.66
N PHE A 28 17.68 24.02 7.11
CA PHE A 28 17.82 24.53 5.73
C PHE A 28 16.85 24.05 4.62
N LEU A 29 16.39 24.88 3.68
CA LEU A 29 15.92 26.28 3.61
C LEU A 29 15.43 26.46 2.14
N SER A 30 14.22 26.98 1.99
CA SER A 30 13.55 27.63 0.84
C SER A 30 14.33 27.98 -0.45
N SER A 31 13.66 27.85 -1.61
CA SER A 31 13.92 28.65 -2.81
C SER A 31 12.60 28.99 -3.54
N PRO A 32 12.28 30.28 -3.78
CA PRO A 32 11.16 30.71 -4.61
C PRO A 32 11.62 30.94 -6.06
N VAL A 33 10.83 30.51 -7.05
CA VAL A 33 11.06 30.83 -8.47
C VAL A 33 10.09 31.93 -8.91
N MET A 34 10.63 32.98 -9.52
CA MET A 34 9.95 34.21 -9.91
C MET A 34 9.19 34.04 -11.24
N ALA A 35 7.93 34.46 -11.26
CA ALA A 35 7.12 34.62 -12.46
C ALA A 35 7.66 35.77 -13.34
N GLN A 36 7.71 35.55 -14.66
CA GLN A 36 7.94 36.61 -15.65
C GLN A 36 6.77 36.67 -16.64
N THR A 37 6.34 37.91 -16.82
CA THR A 37 5.22 38.40 -17.61
C THR A 37 5.60 38.69 -19.06
N SER A 38 4.56 38.84 -19.87
CA SER A 38 4.42 39.72 -21.06
C SER A 38 4.58 39.09 -22.46
N SER A 39 3.47 39.25 -23.20
CA SER A 39 3.17 38.85 -24.58
C SER A 39 3.91 39.67 -25.65
N PRO A 40 3.92 39.21 -26.92
CA PRO A 40 3.21 39.99 -27.95
C PRO A 40 2.52 39.16 -29.06
N VAL A 41 1.80 39.91 -29.90
CA VAL A 41 0.71 39.66 -30.85
C VAL A 41 1.11 39.12 -32.24
N ALA A 42 0.26 38.22 -32.78
CA ALA A 42 -0.10 37.88 -34.20
C ALA A 42 0.98 37.42 -35.21
N PRO A 43 0.70 36.41 -36.08
CA PRO A 43 -0.30 36.48 -37.16
C PRO A 43 -1.23 35.26 -37.31
N LEU A 44 -2.43 35.51 -37.83
CA LEU A 44 -3.33 34.49 -38.39
C LEU A 44 -2.68 33.93 -39.66
N GLN A 45 -2.17 32.70 -39.57
CA GLN A 45 -1.70 31.92 -40.73
C GLN A 45 -2.74 30.87 -41.09
N ASP A 46 -3.27 30.98 -42.31
CA ASP A 46 -4.16 30.04 -42.97
C ASP A 46 -3.61 28.61 -42.91
N SER A 47 -4.19 27.79 -42.03
CA SER A 47 -3.81 26.39 -41.85
C SER A 47 -4.81 25.47 -42.55
N ALA A 48 -4.87 25.55 -43.88
CA ALA A 48 -5.58 24.56 -44.69
C ALA A 48 -4.61 23.41 -45.06
N SER A 49 -5.04 22.20 -44.72
CA SER A 49 -4.53 20.93 -45.24
C SER A 49 -3.15 20.46 -44.75
N ASN A 50 -3.15 19.78 -43.61
CA ASN A 50 -2.75 18.37 -43.64
C ASN A 50 -3.35 17.60 -42.47
N LYS A 51 -4.62 17.19 -42.62
CA LYS A 51 -5.25 16.20 -41.74
C LYS A 51 -4.72 14.81 -42.12
N ALA A 52 -3.41 14.63 -42.02
CA ALA A 52 -2.80 13.32 -42.07
C ALA A 52 -3.32 12.55 -40.86
N SER A 53 -4.07 11.48 -41.16
CA SER A 53 -4.63 10.52 -40.23
C SER A 53 -3.53 9.95 -39.34
N ASN A 54 -3.22 10.63 -38.23
CA ASN A 54 -2.46 10.08 -37.14
C ASN A 54 -3.40 9.14 -36.39
N LYS A 55 -3.60 7.94 -36.95
CA LYS A 55 -4.23 6.81 -36.27
C LYS A 55 -3.29 6.43 -35.13
N LYS A 56 -3.36 7.16 -34.01
CA LYS A 56 -2.70 6.81 -32.76
C LYS A 56 -3.09 5.37 -32.46
N SER A 57 -2.15 4.46 -32.69
CA SER A 57 -2.20 3.12 -32.17
C SER A 57 -2.28 3.24 -30.65
N SER A 58 -3.50 3.21 -30.11
CA SER A 58 -3.72 3.14 -28.68
C SER A 58 -3.13 1.80 -28.23
N LYS A 59 -1.93 1.83 -27.64
CA LYS A 59 -1.40 0.67 -26.94
C LYS A 59 -2.47 0.22 -25.95
N PRO A 60 -2.80 -1.07 -25.89
CA PRO A 60 -3.76 -1.57 -24.92
C PRO A 60 -3.30 -1.17 -23.52
N VAL A 61 -4.16 -0.47 -22.78
CA VAL A 61 -3.93 -0.10 -21.40
C VAL A 61 -4.13 -1.37 -20.56
N SER A 62 -3.09 -1.77 -19.83
CA SER A 62 -3.19 -2.91 -18.91
C SER A 62 -4.09 -2.53 -17.73
N VAL A 63 -5.19 -3.28 -17.57
CA VAL A 63 -6.11 -3.12 -16.43
C VAL A 63 -5.62 -3.97 -15.27
N ASN A 64 -5.73 -3.44 -14.04
CA ASN A 64 -5.42 -4.19 -12.82
C ASN A 64 -6.37 -5.37 -12.66
N GLY A 65 -5.83 -6.58 -12.55
CA GLY A 65 -6.62 -7.79 -12.38
C GLY A 65 -7.13 -7.97 -10.95
N ILE A 66 -8.21 -8.74 -10.81
CA ILE A 66 -8.74 -9.23 -9.53
C ILE A 66 -7.89 -10.43 -9.08
N ALA A 67 -7.45 -10.42 -7.83
CA ALA A 67 -6.74 -11.54 -7.22
C ALA A 67 -7.72 -12.57 -6.63
N VAL A 68 -8.76 -12.11 -5.94
CA VAL A 68 -9.82 -12.96 -5.37
C VAL A 68 -11.12 -12.18 -5.17
N VAL A 69 -12.25 -12.86 -5.12
CA VAL A 69 -13.57 -12.30 -4.79
C VAL A 69 -14.04 -12.90 -3.46
N VAL A 70 -14.52 -12.06 -2.55
CA VAL A 70 -14.96 -12.42 -1.20
C VAL A 70 -16.36 -11.82 -0.97
N GLY A 71 -17.38 -12.67 -0.97
CA GLY A 71 -18.76 -12.20 -0.93
C GLY A 71 -19.05 -11.27 -2.12
N ASP A 72 -19.38 -10.01 -1.81
CA ASP A 72 -19.69 -8.99 -2.80
C ASP A 72 -18.50 -8.06 -3.13
N GLU A 73 -17.35 -8.23 -2.49
CA GLU A 73 -16.17 -7.37 -2.66
C GLU A 73 -14.99 -8.11 -3.33
N ALA A 74 -14.28 -7.43 -4.24
CA ALA A 74 -13.12 -8.00 -4.94
C ALA A 74 -11.80 -7.44 -4.39
N ILE A 75 -10.84 -8.31 -4.08
CA ILE A 75 -9.45 -7.94 -3.75
C ILE A 75 -8.66 -7.88 -5.05
N THR A 76 -8.08 -6.73 -5.36
CA THR A 76 -7.26 -6.52 -6.56
C THR A 76 -5.81 -6.94 -6.34
N ASN A 77 -5.09 -7.17 -7.44
CA ASN A 77 -3.64 -7.42 -7.37
C ASN A 77 -2.87 -6.20 -6.83
N LEU A 78 -3.36 -4.98 -7.07
CA LEU A 78 -2.72 -3.77 -6.55
C LEU A 78 -2.79 -3.73 -5.02
N GLU A 79 -3.98 -3.87 -4.45
CA GLU A 79 -4.19 -3.84 -2.99
C GLU A 79 -3.39 -4.92 -2.25
N LEU A 80 -3.35 -6.15 -2.81
CA LEU A 80 -2.59 -7.25 -2.22
C LEU A 80 -1.08 -6.92 -2.21
N ASN A 81 -0.55 -6.43 -3.33
CA ASN A 81 0.85 -6.06 -3.43
C ASN A 81 1.20 -4.89 -2.51
N ASP A 82 0.33 -3.90 -2.38
CA ASP A 82 0.54 -2.74 -1.50
C ASP A 82 0.64 -3.17 -0.04
N ARG A 83 -0.23 -4.08 0.41
CA ARG A 83 -0.18 -4.64 1.77
C ARG A 83 1.07 -5.48 2.01
N ILE A 84 1.47 -6.32 1.06
CA ILE A 84 2.72 -7.08 1.14
C ILE A 84 3.91 -6.12 1.28
N ASN A 85 3.98 -5.10 0.42
CA ASN A 85 5.07 -4.11 0.45
C ASN A 85 5.10 -3.30 1.75
N ALA A 86 3.94 -3.00 2.36
CA ALA A 86 3.86 -2.33 3.65
C ALA A 86 4.42 -3.21 4.78
N ILE A 87 4.06 -4.50 4.81
CA ILE A 87 4.55 -5.45 5.81
C ILE A 87 6.03 -5.71 5.63
N GLU A 88 6.51 -5.94 4.40
CA GLU A 88 7.94 -6.11 4.13
C GLU A 88 8.76 -4.90 4.60
N ARG A 89 8.25 -3.67 4.38
CA ARG A 89 8.90 -2.45 4.87
C ARG A 89 8.95 -2.40 6.40
N SER A 90 7.86 -2.80 7.07
CA SER A 90 7.82 -2.88 8.54
C SER A 90 8.80 -3.92 9.09
N LEU A 91 8.85 -5.13 8.50
CA LEU A 91 9.76 -6.20 8.92
C LEU A 91 11.24 -5.81 8.75
N LYS A 92 11.56 -5.14 7.62
CA LYS A 92 12.89 -4.59 7.37
C LYS A 92 13.25 -3.51 8.40
N ALA A 93 12.31 -2.61 8.72
CA ALA A 93 12.51 -1.57 9.74
C ALA A 93 12.72 -2.15 11.15
N GLN A 94 12.10 -3.30 11.46
CA GLN A 94 12.28 -4.03 12.71
C GLN A 94 13.60 -4.83 12.77
N GLY A 95 14.41 -4.83 11.69
CA GLY A 95 15.67 -5.57 11.63
C GLY A 95 15.50 -7.09 11.60
N THR A 96 14.30 -7.57 11.25
CA THR A 96 14.02 -9.00 11.09
C THR A 96 14.30 -9.41 9.66
N THR A 97 14.84 -10.61 9.46
CA THR A 97 14.96 -11.18 8.10
C THR A 97 13.55 -11.47 7.59
N PRO A 98 13.08 -10.79 6.53
CA PRO A 98 11.75 -11.05 6.01
C PRO A 98 11.65 -12.50 5.50
N PRO A 99 10.53 -13.21 5.78
CA PRO A 99 10.30 -14.54 5.24
C PRO A 99 10.12 -14.49 3.72
N ASP A 100 9.97 -15.65 3.08
CA ASP A 100 9.80 -15.68 1.64
C ASP A 100 8.54 -14.91 1.20
N ARG A 101 8.64 -14.21 0.07
CA ARG A 101 7.57 -13.36 -0.43
C ARG A 101 6.30 -14.15 -0.73
N ALA A 102 6.40 -15.42 -1.13
CA ALA A 102 5.24 -16.26 -1.37
C ALA A 102 4.50 -16.59 -0.06
N GLU A 103 5.22 -16.78 1.05
CA GLU A 103 4.64 -17.01 2.37
C GLU A 103 3.90 -15.76 2.87
N ILE A 104 4.53 -14.59 2.76
CA ILE A 104 3.89 -13.30 3.10
C ILE A 104 2.63 -13.13 2.26
N LYS A 105 2.71 -13.34 0.95
CA LYS A 105 1.56 -13.20 0.05
C LYS A 105 0.38 -14.06 0.50
N LYS A 106 0.62 -15.33 0.84
CA LYS A 106 -0.42 -16.24 1.32
C LYS A 106 -1.04 -15.73 2.62
N GLN A 107 -0.22 -15.42 3.62
CA GLN A 107 -0.68 -14.95 4.93
C GLN A 107 -1.47 -13.63 4.84
N VAL A 108 -0.99 -12.69 4.02
CA VAL A 108 -1.66 -11.40 3.81
C VAL A 108 -2.99 -11.61 3.11
N LEU A 109 -3.04 -12.44 2.07
CA LEU A 109 -4.28 -12.73 1.37
C LEU A 109 -5.33 -13.36 2.30
N GLU A 110 -4.93 -14.38 3.07
CA GLU A 110 -5.80 -15.02 4.07
C GLU A 110 -6.33 -14.01 5.08
N ARG A 111 -5.45 -13.14 5.60
CA ARG A 111 -5.86 -12.08 6.53
C ARG A 111 -6.84 -11.10 5.90
N MET A 112 -6.58 -10.65 4.67
CA MET A 112 -7.46 -9.73 3.94
C MET A 112 -8.85 -10.33 3.72
N ILE A 113 -8.93 -11.62 3.40
CA ILE A 113 -10.21 -12.33 3.24
C ILE A 113 -10.99 -12.30 4.55
N ILE A 114 -10.35 -12.68 5.66
CA ILE A 114 -10.98 -12.69 6.98
C ILE A 114 -11.47 -11.29 7.38
N ASP A 115 -10.62 -10.27 7.20
CA ASP A 115 -10.97 -8.88 7.52
C ASP A 115 -12.20 -8.42 6.71
N ARG A 116 -12.26 -8.71 5.40
CA ARG A 116 -13.41 -8.34 4.56
C ARG A 116 -14.69 -9.06 4.98
N LEU A 117 -14.60 -10.36 5.29
CA LEU A 117 -15.75 -11.11 5.79
C LEU A 117 -16.28 -10.55 7.11
N GLN A 118 -15.40 -10.14 8.02
CA GLN A 118 -15.81 -9.52 9.28
C GLN A 118 -16.52 -8.17 9.05
N ILE A 119 -16.02 -7.34 8.14
CA ILE A 119 -16.67 -6.09 7.77
C ILE A 119 -18.01 -6.35 7.09
N GLN A 120 -18.12 -7.36 6.21
CA GLN A 120 -19.37 -7.74 5.57
C GLN A 120 -20.40 -8.22 6.60
N LEU A 121 -19.99 -9.05 7.56
CA LEU A 121 -20.86 -9.50 8.65
C LEU A 121 -21.34 -8.33 9.50
N ALA A 122 -20.46 -7.39 9.86
CA ALA A 122 -20.85 -6.18 10.57
C ALA A 122 -21.86 -5.37 9.75
N LYS A 123 -21.63 -5.26 8.44
CA LYS A 123 -22.54 -4.58 7.52
C LYS A 123 -23.91 -5.25 7.47
N GLU A 124 -23.98 -6.57 7.43
CA GLU A 124 -25.23 -7.34 7.42
C GLU A 124 -26.01 -7.18 8.74
N GLN A 125 -25.31 -7.06 9.86
CA GLN A 125 -25.89 -6.81 11.18
C GLN A 125 -26.31 -5.35 11.42
N GLY A 126 -26.20 -4.49 10.39
CA GLY A 126 -26.56 -3.08 10.47
C GLY A 126 -25.50 -2.19 11.15
N MET A 127 -24.33 -2.73 11.50
CA MET A 127 -23.21 -1.93 11.97
C MET A 127 -22.50 -1.28 10.77
N ARG A 128 -22.44 0.05 10.76
CA ARG A 128 -21.70 0.85 9.79
C ARG A 128 -20.58 1.58 10.53
N ILE A 129 -19.36 1.49 10.02
CA ILE A 129 -18.22 2.25 10.54
C ILE A 129 -18.19 3.54 9.73
N ASP A 130 -18.62 4.63 10.33
CA ASP A 130 -18.52 5.97 9.74
C ASP A 130 -17.18 6.60 10.17
N ASP A 131 -16.39 7.03 9.18
CA ASP A 131 -15.07 7.65 9.39
C ASP A 131 -15.15 8.96 10.22
N LEU A 132 -16.33 9.55 10.34
CA LEU A 132 -16.61 10.74 11.15
C LEU A 132 -16.59 10.49 12.67
N MET A 133 -16.56 9.23 13.10
CA MET A 133 -16.57 8.85 14.52
C MET A 133 -15.19 8.43 15.05
N LEU A 134 -14.12 8.59 14.25
CA LEU A 134 -12.73 8.39 14.70
C LEU A 134 -12.17 9.75 15.17
N ASP A 135 -12.13 9.97 16.50
CA ASP A 135 -11.42 11.07 17.18
C ASP A 135 -9.98 10.66 17.53
#